data_AF-A0A651EID4-F1
#
_entry.id   AF-A0A651EID4-F1
#
_cell.length_a   1.000
_cell.length_b   1.000
_cell.length_c   1.000
_cell.angle_alpha   90.00
_cell.angle_beta   90.00
_cell.angle_gamma   90.00
#
_symmetry.space_group_name_H-M   'P 1'
#
loop_
_entity.id
_entity.type
_entity.pdbx_description
1 polymer ?
#
loop_
_entity_poly.entity_id
_entity_poly.type
_entity_poly.pdbx_seq_one_letter_code
_entity_poly.pdbx_strand_id
1 'polypeptide(L)'
;MTLLDFPRRPRPMGSGVRRPGLWRVGLERHRVPGGGAVLIDLAPGDGLEITDPEGAQPAAVIAFDARGADAALIGAVADTAAPALLAEPAAERLRAAAAARGLDCSRARAVALFGPDSPARAAAAFTATARCAVIVAAPGAAMAPDAQTPPTEIRVAVTRAGGGEKLRRPAPPPLADPRLDVRVDPGRAIAYEVRKGDWIQILDVQGRECSDFQAFARRKVDAGRGREIDPTATRSMTGALYPAPGLGSKFFSQDLEPLVEVVQDTCGRHDTFGLACTARFYEDMGYPGHVNCSENLNAEAAPWGLPARDGWPAVNFFYNTALDEAFRIGSDEPWSRPGDYVLMRAMTDLVCFSTACPSDIDATNGFDPTEIQIRVYDGAERFSRAVAWRKTPDAEPVMTAETPFHPRTGALTRDFASYNGFWLPNVYPDHGAVAEYWACRERAAVMDLSALRKFEVIGPDA
;
A
#
# COMPACT_ATOMS: atom_id res chain seq x y z
N MET A 1 10.04 -26.38 40.88
CA MET A 1 10.49 -25.91 39.55
C MET A 1 9.53 -24.80 39.16
N THR A 2 9.99 -23.56 39.27
CA THR A 2 9.22 -22.33 39.19
C THR A 2 8.99 -21.89 37.73
N LEU A 3 7.91 -21.13 37.51
CA LEU A 3 7.38 -20.52 36.28
C LEU A 3 8.36 -19.58 35.51
N LEU A 4 9.61 -19.97 35.25
CA LEU A 4 10.63 -19.07 34.66
C LEU A 4 11.46 -19.62 33.49
N ASP A 5 11.12 -20.76 32.88
CA ASP A 5 11.83 -21.27 31.69
C ASP A 5 11.01 -21.20 30.40
N PHE A 6 10.50 -20.01 30.06
CA PHE A 6 10.21 -19.69 28.67
C PHE A 6 11.54 -19.44 27.94
N PRO A 7 11.87 -20.15 26.84
CA PRO A 7 13.06 -19.85 26.07
C PRO A 7 12.93 -18.41 25.53
N ARG A 8 13.85 -17.55 25.94
CA ARG A 8 13.94 -16.16 25.49
C ARG A 8 13.89 -16.12 23.96
N ARG A 9 12.89 -15.42 23.41
CA ARG A 9 12.82 -15.07 21.99
C ARG A 9 14.19 -14.56 21.53
N PRO A 10 14.73 -15.02 20.38
CA PRO A 10 16.00 -14.53 19.89
C PRO A 10 15.95 -13.00 19.77
N ARG A 11 16.97 -12.31 20.28
CA ARG A 11 17.13 -10.86 20.11
C ARG A 11 17.14 -10.57 18.61
N PRO A 12 16.30 -9.65 18.09
CA PRO A 12 16.42 -9.23 16.71
C PRO A 12 17.82 -8.62 16.53
N MET A 13 18.55 -9.10 15.53
CA MET A 13 19.84 -8.54 15.13
C MET A 13 19.73 -7.01 14.98
N GLY A 14 20.67 -6.29 15.58
CA GLY A 14 20.79 -4.85 15.41
C GLY A 14 21.21 -4.52 13.98
N SER A 15 20.25 -4.16 13.14
CA SER A 15 20.46 -3.34 11.95
C SER A 15 19.81 -1.97 12.16
N GLY A 16 20.48 -0.92 11.69
CA GLY A 16 19.95 0.44 11.70
C GLY A 16 18.57 0.51 11.04
N VAL A 17 17.71 1.36 11.61
CA VAL A 17 16.29 1.57 11.23
C VAL A 17 15.47 0.27 11.17
N ARG A 18 14.84 -0.11 12.29
CA ARG A 18 14.05 -1.35 12.41
C ARG A 18 12.62 -1.31 11.83
N ARG A 19 12.17 -0.17 11.27
CA ARG A 19 10.80 0.02 10.75
C ARG A 19 10.71 1.07 9.63
N PRO A 20 11.48 0.94 8.55
CA PRO A 20 11.38 1.92 7.48
C PRO A 20 10.01 1.87 6.78
N GLY A 21 9.42 3.03 6.53
CA GLY A 21 8.11 3.21 5.91
C GLY A 21 6.89 2.82 6.77
N LEU A 22 7.12 2.32 7.99
CA LEU A 22 6.08 1.95 8.94
C LEU A 22 5.80 3.12 9.88
N TRP A 23 4.56 3.61 9.86
CA TRP A 23 4.07 4.71 10.70
C TRP A 23 4.22 4.31 12.17
N ARG A 24 4.92 5.12 12.97
CA ARG A 24 4.86 4.93 14.43
C ARG A 24 3.53 5.49 14.89
N VAL A 25 2.93 4.91 15.93
CA VAL A 25 1.78 5.54 16.58
C VAL A 25 2.15 6.99 16.93
N GLY A 26 1.40 7.94 16.39
CA GLY A 26 1.66 9.38 16.54
C GLY A 26 2.73 9.99 15.62
N LEU A 27 3.30 9.26 14.66
CA LEU A 27 4.21 9.83 13.66
C LEU A 27 3.74 9.53 12.24
N GLU A 28 3.48 10.61 11.52
CA GLU A 28 3.07 10.62 10.14
C GLU A 28 4.21 11.01 9.19
N ARG A 29 4.25 10.45 7.98
CA ARG A 29 5.25 10.77 6.95
C ARG A 29 4.61 11.00 5.59
N HIS A 30 4.87 12.15 4.99
CA HIS A 30 4.36 12.52 3.67
C HIS A 30 5.52 12.84 2.74
N ARG A 31 5.34 12.53 1.46
CA ARG A 31 6.30 12.83 0.39
C ARG A 31 5.73 13.93 -0.50
N VAL A 32 6.51 14.98 -0.70
CA VAL A 32 6.21 16.01 -1.69
C VAL A 32 7.13 15.79 -2.89
N PRO A 33 6.60 15.38 -4.06
CA PRO A 33 7.43 15.24 -5.25
C PRO A 33 7.95 16.61 -5.69
N GLY A 34 9.14 16.65 -6.32
CA GLY A 34 9.65 17.87 -6.94
C GLY A 34 8.67 18.43 -7.97
N GLY A 35 8.42 19.74 -7.91
CA GLY A 35 7.36 20.42 -8.66
C GLY A 35 5.95 20.27 -8.06
N GLY A 36 5.78 19.50 -6.99
CA GLY A 36 4.48 19.16 -6.42
C GLY A 36 4.21 19.74 -5.04
N ALA A 37 3.11 19.30 -4.44
CA ALA A 37 2.66 19.73 -3.12
C ALA A 37 1.76 18.67 -2.44
N VAL A 38 1.63 18.75 -1.12
CA VAL A 38 0.72 17.91 -0.30
C VAL A 38 -0.11 18.79 0.64
N LEU A 39 -1.31 18.35 0.98
CA LEU A 39 -2.21 18.98 1.95
C LEU A 39 -2.37 18.06 3.18
N ILE A 40 -2.15 18.61 4.38
CA ILE A 40 -2.12 17.86 5.64
C ILE A 40 -2.93 18.60 6.71
N ASP A 41 -3.82 17.91 7.40
CA ASP A 41 -4.56 18.48 8.53
C ASP A 41 -3.76 18.30 9.84
N LEU A 42 -3.67 19.36 10.66
CA LEU A 42 -2.98 19.41 11.95
C LEU A 42 -3.94 19.78 13.09
N ALA A 43 -3.75 19.14 14.24
CA ALA A 43 -4.42 19.48 15.49
C ALA A 43 -3.50 20.35 16.37
N PRO A 44 -4.05 21.10 17.34
CA PRO A 44 -3.23 21.88 18.28
C PRO A 44 -2.22 20.98 19.00
N GLY A 45 -0.96 21.42 19.02
CA GLY A 45 0.17 20.70 19.59
C GLY A 45 0.93 19.81 18.61
N ASP A 46 0.36 19.47 17.45
CA ASP A 46 1.05 18.62 16.47
C ASP A 46 2.33 19.28 15.96
N GLY A 47 3.43 18.52 15.96
CA GLY A 47 4.69 18.92 15.36
C GLY A 47 4.71 18.63 13.87
N LEU A 48 5.28 19.54 13.07
CA LEU A 48 5.47 19.40 11.62
C LEU A 48 6.95 19.63 11.32
N GLU A 49 7.64 18.61 10.82
CA GLU A 49 9.03 18.69 10.38
C GLU A 49 9.08 18.54 8.86
N ILE A 50 9.77 19.45 8.19
CA ILE A 50 9.96 19.46 6.73
C ILE A 50 11.45 19.34 6.48
N THR A 51 11.88 18.39 5.65
CA THR A 51 13.29 18.09 5.39
C THR A 51 13.55 18.01 3.90
N ASP A 52 14.60 18.69 3.44
CA ASP A 52 15.19 18.52 2.11
C ASP A 52 16.28 17.44 2.18
N PRO A 53 16.07 16.23 1.65
CA PRO A 53 17.04 15.14 1.76
C PRO A 53 18.30 15.35 0.93
N GLU A 54 18.19 16.02 -0.22
CA GLU A 54 19.24 16.13 -1.24
C GLU A 54 19.99 17.47 -1.17
N GLY A 55 19.35 18.51 -0.62
CA GLY A 55 19.88 19.86 -0.60
C GLY A 55 19.44 20.65 -1.84
N ALA A 56 19.61 21.96 -1.76
CA ALA A 56 19.30 22.91 -2.83
C ALA A 56 17.84 22.92 -3.36
N GLN A 57 16.90 22.19 -2.75
CA GLN A 57 15.49 22.15 -3.16
C GLN A 57 14.67 23.13 -2.33
N PRO A 58 14.17 24.24 -2.91
CA PRO A 58 13.28 25.13 -2.20
C PRO A 58 11.99 24.41 -1.81
N ALA A 59 11.45 24.75 -0.65
CA ALA A 59 10.16 24.31 -0.17
C ALA A 59 9.36 25.51 0.35
N ALA A 60 8.06 25.35 0.48
CA ALA A 60 7.20 26.36 1.08
C ALA A 60 6.08 25.73 1.88
N VAL A 61 5.69 26.39 2.96
CA VAL A 61 4.57 25.95 3.79
C VAL A 61 3.53 27.05 3.93
N ILE A 62 2.25 26.69 3.77
CA ILE A 62 1.09 27.58 3.89
C ILE A 62 0.13 26.94 4.88
N ALA A 63 -0.25 27.66 5.93
CA ALA A 63 -1.23 27.18 6.91
C ALA A 63 -2.56 27.92 6.76
N PHE A 64 -3.66 27.20 6.93
CA PHE A 64 -5.03 27.68 6.76
C PHE A 64 -5.90 27.32 7.96
N ASP A 65 -6.79 28.23 8.35
CA ASP A 65 -7.96 27.94 9.19
C ASP A 65 -9.25 28.32 8.45
N ALA A 66 -10.38 28.29 9.15
CA ALA A 66 -11.69 28.67 8.59
C ALA A 66 -11.77 30.15 8.13
N ARG A 67 -10.82 31.01 8.55
CA ARG A 67 -10.76 32.45 8.22
C ARG A 67 -9.83 32.73 7.04
N GLY A 68 -8.95 31.78 6.68
CA GLY A 68 -8.04 31.88 5.54
C GLY A 68 -6.61 31.47 5.88
N ALA A 69 -5.67 31.90 5.04
CA ALA A 69 -4.25 31.59 5.22
C ALA A 69 -3.59 32.45 6.32
N ASP A 70 -2.98 31.81 7.31
CA ASP A 70 -2.25 32.45 8.40
C ASP A 70 -1.09 31.55 8.91
N ALA A 71 0.15 32.01 8.74
CA ALA A 71 1.34 31.28 9.20
C ALA A 71 1.48 31.23 10.73
N ALA A 72 0.79 32.11 11.47
CA ALA A 72 0.79 32.07 12.94
C ALA A 72 0.17 30.77 13.51
N LEU A 73 -0.67 30.09 12.71
CA LEU A 73 -1.27 28.80 13.04
C LEU A 73 -0.22 27.69 13.26
N ILE A 74 0.99 27.87 12.75
CA ILE A 74 2.13 26.95 12.92
C ILE A 74 3.31 27.63 13.65
N GLY A 75 3.07 28.80 14.26
CA GLY A 75 4.09 29.57 14.98
C GLY A 75 5.11 30.27 14.09
N ALA A 76 4.80 30.51 12.81
CA ALA A 76 5.71 31.10 11.84
C ALA A 76 5.22 32.46 11.30
N VAL A 77 6.10 33.16 10.60
CA VAL A 77 5.78 34.43 9.92
C VAL A 77 5.93 34.22 8.42
N ALA A 78 4.86 34.47 7.67
CA ALA A 78 4.90 34.35 6.22
C ALA A 78 5.77 35.47 5.61
N ASP A 79 6.65 35.09 4.67
CA ASP A 79 7.64 35.95 4.04
C ASP A 79 7.46 36.05 2.52
N THR A 80 6.79 35.09 1.88
CA THR A 80 6.62 35.04 0.42
C THR A 80 5.16 34.88 -0.03
N ALA A 81 4.90 35.07 -1.32
CA ALA A 81 3.57 34.90 -1.92
C ALA A 81 3.37 33.45 -2.41
N ALA A 82 2.30 32.80 -1.96
CA ALA A 82 1.99 31.40 -2.30
C ALA A 82 1.67 31.13 -3.78
N PRO A 83 0.98 32.01 -4.55
CA PRO A 83 0.56 31.70 -5.91
C PRO A 83 1.70 31.34 -6.87
N ALA A 84 2.87 31.98 -6.72
CA ALA A 84 4.04 31.70 -7.54
C ALA A 84 4.59 30.28 -7.30
N LEU A 85 4.40 29.74 -6.10
CA LEU A 85 4.91 28.44 -5.66
C LEU A 85 3.97 27.28 -6.04
N LEU A 86 2.71 27.59 -6.38
CA LEU A 86 1.66 26.64 -6.78
C LEU A 86 1.26 26.80 -8.26
N ALA A 87 1.98 27.63 -9.01
CA ALA A 87 1.70 27.93 -10.41
C ALA A 87 1.98 26.75 -11.34
N GLU A 88 2.86 25.83 -10.93
CA GLU A 88 3.32 24.72 -11.77
C GLU A 88 2.18 23.74 -12.12
N PRO A 89 2.22 23.11 -13.31
CA PRO A 89 1.23 22.12 -13.72
C PRO A 89 1.10 20.95 -12.73
N ALA A 90 2.22 20.54 -12.12
CA ALA A 90 2.24 19.45 -11.14
C ALA A 90 1.47 19.79 -9.83
N ALA A 91 1.19 21.06 -9.56
CA ALA A 91 0.39 21.51 -8.41
C ALA A 91 -1.13 21.61 -8.72
N GLU A 92 -1.58 21.28 -9.94
CA GLU A 92 -2.98 21.41 -10.36
C GLU A 92 -3.95 20.56 -9.53
N ARG A 93 -3.61 19.29 -9.28
CA ARG A 93 -4.42 18.39 -8.43
C ARG A 93 -4.57 18.92 -7.00
N LEU A 94 -3.52 19.53 -6.47
CA LEU A 94 -3.57 20.14 -5.14
C LEU A 94 -4.44 21.40 -5.15
N ARG A 95 -4.32 22.27 -6.17
CA ARG A 95 -5.21 23.44 -6.32
C ARG A 95 -6.68 23.00 -6.36
N ALA A 96 -7.00 21.92 -7.07
CA ALA A 96 -8.33 21.33 -7.07
C ALA A 96 -8.75 20.80 -5.69
N ALA A 97 -7.87 20.08 -4.97
CA ALA A 97 -8.15 19.57 -3.62
C ALA A 97 -8.32 20.69 -2.58
N ALA A 98 -7.51 21.74 -2.65
CA ALA A 98 -7.61 22.93 -1.82
C ALA A 98 -8.92 23.68 -2.11
N ALA A 99 -9.27 23.87 -3.38
CA ALA A 99 -10.54 24.48 -3.79
C ALA A 99 -11.75 23.66 -3.32
N ALA A 100 -11.69 22.33 -3.41
CA ALA A 100 -12.74 21.44 -2.90
C ALA A 100 -12.95 21.55 -1.38
N ARG A 101 -11.91 21.97 -0.63
CA ARG A 101 -11.98 22.27 0.80
C ARG A 101 -12.19 23.76 1.13
N GLY A 102 -12.46 24.59 0.12
CA GLY A 102 -12.68 26.04 0.29
C GLY A 102 -11.42 26.84 0.67
N LEU A 103 -10.23 26.30 0.44
CA LEU A 103 -8.95 26.94 0.78
C LEU A 103 -8.48 27.85 -0.37
N ASP A 104 -8.60 29.17 -0.20
CA ASP A 104 -8.17 30.14 -1.21
C ASP A 104 -6.65 30.38 -1.18
N CYS A 105 -5.95 29.83 -2.16
CA CYS A 105 -4.50 29.99 -2.33
C CYS A 105 -4.13 31.25 -3.14
N SER A 106 -5.08 31.94 -3.78
CA SER A 106 -4.81 33.01 -4.76
C SER A 106 -4.18 34.26 -4.14
N ARG A 107 -4.41 34.48 -2.84
CA ARG A 107 -3.87 35.61 -2.06
C ARG A 107 -3.10 35.17 -0.82
N ALA A 108 -2.86 33.87 -0.68
CA ALA A 108 -2.18 33.32 0.48
C ALA A 108 -0.71 33.73 0.52
N ARG A 109 -0.16 33.86 1.73
CA ARG A 109 1.27 34.02 1.95
C ARG A 109 1.83 32.72 2.51
N ALA A 110 3.06 32.39 2.12
CA ALA A 110 3.76 31.19 2.55
C ALA A 110 4.99 31.54 3.39
N VAL A 111 5.50 30.57 4.11
CA VAL A 111 6.85 30.59 4.70
C VAL A 111 7.77 29.87 3.71
N ALA A 112 8.75 30.57 3.16
CA ALA A 112 9.78 29.99 2.30
C ALA A 112 10.77 29.19 3.14
N LEU A 113 11.13 28.00 2.66
CA LEU A 113 12.04 27.07 3.30
C LEU A 113 13.11 26.66 2.31
N PHE A 114 14.35 26.58 2.77
CA PHE A 114 15.51 26.19 1.96
C PHE A 114 15.73 27.11 0.74
N GLY A 115 16.83 26.88 0.05
CA GLY A 115 17.27 27.66 -1.09
C GLY A 115 18.44 26.97 -1.78
N PRO A 116 18.98 27.56 -2.87
CA PRO A 116 20.01 26.93 -3.69
C PRO A 116 21.26 26.48 -2.93
N ASP A 117 21.59 27.17 -1.84
CA ASP A 117 22.76 26.89 -1.01
C ASP A 117 22.45 26.02 0.23
N SER A 118 21.22 25.50 0.34
CA SER A 118 20.83 24.67 1.48
C SER A 118 21.54 23.32 1.45
N PRO A 119 22.17 22.90 2.56
CA PRO A 119 22.85 21.61 2.61
C PRO A 119 21.85 20.46 2.55
N ALA A 120 22.32 19.30 2.10
CA ALA A 120 21.56 18.06 2.21
C ALA A 120 21.12 17.82 3.66
N ARG A 121 19.86 17.39 3.82
CA ARG A 121 19.17 17.17 5.11
C ARG A 121 18.87 18.45 5.89
N ALA A 122 18.85 19.62 5.24
CA ALA A 122 18.28 20.82 5.83
C ALA A 122 16.84 20.55 6.29
N ALA A 123 16.49 20.98 7.51
CA ALA A 123 15.18 20.74 8.09
C ALA A 123 14.61 22.00 8.75
N ALA A 124 13.30 22.13 8.72
CA ALA A 124 12.53 23.16 9.40
C ALA A 124 11.41 22.50 10.20
N ALA A 125 11.20 22.94 11.45
CA ALA A 125 10.20 22.38 12.34
C ALA A 125 9.21 23.44 12.80
N PHE A 126 7.95 23.05 12.90
CA PHE A 126 6.82 23.88 13.29
C PHE A 126 5.95 23.15 14.31
N THR A 127 5.10 23.91 15.01
CA THR A 127 4.11 23.33 15.93
C THR A 127 2.78 24.02 15.71
N ALA A 128 1.74 23.23 15.45
CA ALA A 128 0.40 23.76 15.26
C ALA A 128 -0.12 24.36 16.57
N THR A 129 -0.47 25.65 16.55
CA THR A 129 -1.03 26.36 17.71
C THR A 129 -2.55 26.22 17.78
N ALA A 130 -3.18 25.88 16.67
CA ALA A 130 -4.62 25.66 16.52
C ALA A 130 -4.88 24.55 15.49
N ARG A 131 -6.13 24.11 15.38
CA ARG A 131 -6.54 23.18 14.30
C ARG A 131 -6.44 23.91 12.96
N CYS A 132 -5.63 23.38 12.05
CA CYS A 132 -5.36 24.01 10.76
C CYS A 132 -5.11 22.97 9.66
N ALA A 133 -5.23 23.40 8.40
CA ALA A 133 -4.80 22.63 7.24
C ALA A 133 -3.51 23.27 6.70
N VAL A 134 -2.52 22.45 6.34
CA VAL A 134 -1.21 22.91 5.88
C VAL A 134 -0.91 22.37 4.49
N ILE A 135 -0.55 23.25 3.58
CA ILE A 135 0.03 22.89 2.28
C ILE A 135 1.55 22.97 2.39
N VAL A 136 2.23 21.89 2.03
CA VAL A 136 3.69 21.88 1.83
C VAL A 136 3.98 21.68 0.35
N ALA A 137 4.73 22.60 -0.26
CA ALA A 137 5.09 22.58 -1.67
C ALA A 137 6.60 22.47 -1.87
N ALA A 138 7.01 21.75 -2.92
CA ALA A 138 8.39 21.65 -3.40
C ALA A 138 8.44 22.22 -4.83
N PRO A 139 8.49 23.56 -4.99
CA PRO A 139 8.45 24.18 -6.32
C PRO A 139 9.65 23.77 -7.18
N GLY A 140 9.42 23.64 -8.48
CA GLY A 140 10.47 23.35 -9.44
C GLY A 140 9.93 23.08 -10.84
N ALA A 141 10.56 23.71 -11.83
CA ALA A 141 10.20 23.55 -13.23
C ALA A 141 10.86 22.32 -13.84
N ALA A 142 10.40 21.92 -15.03
CA ALA A 142 11.09 20.92 -15.82
C ALA A 142 12.53 21.37 -16.11
N MET A 143 13.50 20.57 -15.66
CA MET A 143 14.92 20.82 -15.89
C MET A 143 15.25 20.72 -17.38
N ALA A 144 16.03 21.66 -17.91
CA ALA A 144 16.63 21.48 -19.24
C ALA A 144 17.57 20.26 -19.23
N PRO A 145 17.65 19.47 -20.31
CA PRO A 145 18.42 18.21 -20.31
C PRO A 145 19.88 18.34 -19.85
N ASP A 146 20.47 19.53 -19.98
CA ASP A 146 21.85 19.89 -19.64
C ASP A 146 22.02 20.58 -18.28
N ALA A 147 20.94 21.03 -17.62
CA ALA A 147 21.02 21.90 -16.44
C ALA A 147 21.31 21.18 -15.11
N GLN A 148 21.31 19.84 -15.08
CA GLN A 148 21.65 18.95 -13.94
C GLN A 148 21.11 19.37 -12.55
N THR A 149 20.02 20.14 -12.51
CA THR A 149 19.35 20.65 -11.30
C THR A 149 17.89 20.19 -11.30
N PRO A 150 17.62 18.87 -11.30
CA PRO A 150 16.25 18.38 -11.30
C PRO A 150 15.57 18.76 -9.98
N PRO A 151 14.29 19.13 -9.99
CA PRO A 151 13.57 19.31 -8.74
C PRO A 151 13.49 17.99 -7.98
N THR A 152 13.90 18.01 -6.71
CA THR A 152 14.01 16.84 -5.84
C THR A 152 12.82 16.78 -4.86
N GLU A 153 12.72 15.69 -4.11
CA GLU A 153 11.61 15.50 -3.17
C GLU A 153 11.82 16.26 -1.86
N ILE A 154 10.73 16.71 -1.25
CA ILE A 154 10.71 17.18 0.14
C ILE A 154 10.00 16.13 1.00
N ARG A 155 10.57 15.85 2.17
CA ARG A 155 9.98 14.95 3.17
C ARG A 155 9.29 15.74 4.24
N VAL A 156 8.12 15.29 4.65
CA VAL A 156 7.34 15.91 5.72
C VAL A 156 7.04 14.87 6.77
N ALA A 157 7.32 15.15 8.04
CA ALA A 157 6.96 14.31 9.16
C ALA A 157 6.02 15.08 10.10
N VAL A 158 4.93 14.45 10.54
CA VAL A 158 4.00 15.06 11.50
C VAL A 158 3.95 14.23 12.78
N THR A 159 4.31 14.84 13.91
CA THR A 159 4.25 14.21 15.24
C THR A 159 2.97 14.66 15.94
N ARG A 160 2.04 13.75 16.19
CA ARG A 160 0.73 14.05 16.80
C ARG A 160 0.85 14.23 18.31
N ALA A 161 0.32 15.33 18.86
CA ALA A 161 0.45 15.66 20.29
C ALA A 161 -0.64 15.10 21.20
N GLY A 162 -1.87 14.97 20.69
CA GLY A 162 -2.94 14.26 21.39
C GLY A 162 -2.71 12.77 21.26
N GLY A 163 -2.41 12.08 22.36
CA GLY A 163 -2.22 10.62 22.40
C GLY A 163 -3.48 9.83 22.01
N GLY A 164 -3.83 9.82 20.73
CA GLY A 164 -4.73 8.83 20.15
C GLY A 164 -6.20 9.24 19.94
N GLU A 165 -6.54 10.51 19.67
CA GLU A 165 -7.68 10.69 18.74
C GLU A 165 -7.17 10.17 17.39
N LYS A 166 -7.46 8.88 17.11
CA LYS A 166 -6.99 8.17 15.93
C LYS A 166 -7.50 8.95 14.71
N LEU A 167 -6.62 9.75 14.11
CA LEU A 167 -6.85 10.36 12.81
C LEU A 167 -6.90 9.23 11.79
N ARG A 168 -8.08 8.62 11.68
CA ARG A 168 -8.39 7.64 10.65
C ARG A 168 -8.39 8.41 9.33
N ARG A 169 -7.48 8.02 8.45
CA ARG A 169 -7.43 8.51 7.07
C ARG A 169 -8.74 8.15 6.37
N PRO A 170 -9.29 9.02 5.53
CA PRO A 170 -10.31 8.56 4.59
C PRO A 170 -9.69 7.52 3.66
N ALA A 171 -10.50 6.58 3.19
CA ALA A 171 -10.07 5.68 2.12
C ALA A 171 -9.56 6.49 0.92
N PRO A 172 -8.43 6.10 0.31
CA PRO A 172 -7.99 6.69 -0.95
C PRO A 172 -9.10 6.67 -2.00
N PRO A 173 -9.11 7.61 -2.96
CA PRO A 173 -10.07 7.59 -4.06
C PRO A 173 -10.11 6.22 -4.76
N PRO A 174 -11.28 5.77 -5.24
CA PRO A 174 -11.40 4.51 -5.95
C PRO A 174 -10.62 4.52 -7.27
N LEU A 175 -10.23 3.33 -7.75
CA LEU A 175 -9.43 3.18 -8.97
C LEU A 175 -10.23 3.49 -10.25
N ALA A 176 -11.55 3.30 -10.18
CA ALA A 176 -12.57 3.62 -11.18
C ALA A 176 -13.90 3.86 -10.44
N ASP A 177 -15.02 4.06 -11.15
CA ASP A 177 -16.34 4.13 -10.52
C ASP A 177 -16.73 2.75 -9.94
N PRO A 178 -16.87 2.60 -8.60
CA PRO A 178 -17.15 1.30 -8.01
C PRO A 178 -18.64 0.96 -8.07
N ARG A 179 -18.95 -0.31 -8.39
CA ARG A 179 -20.30 -0.89 -8.23
C ARG A 179 -20.65 -1.14 -6.75
N LEU A 180 -19.63 -1.38 -5.93
CA LEU A 180 -19.71 -1.53 -4.49
C LEU A 180 -18.54 -0.79 -3.86
N ASP A 181 -18.79 0.03 -2.84
CA ASP A 181 -17.75 0.70 -2.05
C ASP A 181 -18.18 0.68 -0.58
N VAL A 182 -17.68 -0.30 0.19
CA VAL A 182 -18.12 -0.55 1.56
C VAL A 182 -16.93 -0.59 2.51
N ARG A 183 -17.07 0.15 3.61
CA ARG A 183 -16.16 0.12 4.74
C ARG A 183 -16.60 -0.95 5.74
N VAL A 184 -15.70 -1.87 6.08
CA VAL A 184 -15.89 -2.90 7.09
C VAL A 184 -15.20 -2.45 8.37
N ASP A 185 -15.99 -2.21 9.42
CA ASP A 185 -15.47 -1.82 10.72
C ASP A 185 -14.72 -2.98 11.42
N PRO A 186 -13.74 -2.68 12.31
CA PRO A 186 -13.01 -3.71 13.05
C PRO A 186 -13.94 -4.70 13.76
N GLY A 187 -13.62 -6.00 13.67
CA GLY A 187 -14.44 -7.05 14.26
C GLY A 187 -15.79 -7.25 13.58
N ARG A 188 -15.89 -6.90 12.28
CA ARG A 188 -17.03 -7.19 11.41
C ARG A 188 -16.59 -7.96 10.18
N ALA A 189 -17.57 -8.60 9.55
CA ALA A 189 -17.45 -9.23 8.25
C ALA A 189 -18.54 -8.71 7.32
N ILE A 190 -18.38 -8.93 6.03
CA ILE A 190 -19.42 -8.69 5.02
C ILE A 190 -19.39 -9.80 3.98
N ALA A 191 -20.58 -10.25 3.57
CA ALA A 191 -20.78 -11.00 2.34
C ALA A 191 -21.18 -10.09 1.16
N TYR A 192 -20.64 -10.36 -0.03
CA TYR A 192 -20.98 -9.61 -1.24
C TYR A 192 -20.87 -10.46 -2.50
N GLU A 193 -21.66 -10.13 -3.50
CA GLU A 193 -21.65 -10.81 -4.79
C GLU A 193 -20.74 -10.12 -5.79
N VAL A 194 -20.07 -10.92 -6.63
CA VAL A 194 -19.19 -10.43 -7.69
C VAL A 194 -19.45 -11.20 -8.97
N ARG A 195 -19.67 -10.49 -10.09
CA ARG A 195 -19.90 -11.15 -11.38
C ARG A 195 -18.59 -11.62 -11.98
N LYS A 196 -18.64 -12.65 -12.82
CA LYS A 196 -17.49 -13.09 -13.59
C LYS A 196 -16.87 -11.92 -14.36
N GLY A 197 -15.56 -11.75 -14.22
CA GLY A 197 -14.78 -10.74 -14.92
C GLY A 197 -14.70 -9.39 -14.21
N ASP A 198 -15.58 -9.11 -13.23
CA ASP A 198 -15.49 -7.94 -12.36
C ASP A 198 -14.23 -7.99 -11.48
N TRP A 199 -13.90 -6.85 -10.92
CA TRP A 199 -12.71 -6.66 -10.09
C TRP A 199 -13.08 -6.53 -8.62
N ILE A 200 -12.26 -7.11 -7.74
CA ILE A 200 -12.40 -7.03 -6.28
C ILE A 200 -11.15 -6.35 -5.74
N GLN A 201 -11.31 -5.26 -5.00
CA GLN A 201 -10.24 -4.60 -4.28
C GLN A 201 -10.48 -4.72 -2.78
N ILE A 202 -9.48 -5.24 -2.08
CA ILE A 202 -9.40 -5.25 -0.62
C ILE A 202 -8.29 -4.29 -0.23
N LEU A 203 -8.66 -3.22 0.46
CA LEU A 203 -7.81 -2.06 0.73
C LEU A 203 -7.69 -1.87 2.25
N ASP A 204 -6.46 -1.86 2.74
CA ASP A 204 -6.13 -1.50 4.10
C ASP A 204 -6.03 0.03 4.21
N VAL A 205 -7.01 0.65 4.87
CA VAL A 205 -7.19 2.10 4.88
C VAL A 205 -6.12 2.78 5.72
N GLN A 206 -5.82 2.21 6.90
CA GLN A 206 -4.90 2.80 7.87
C GLN A 206 -3.51 2.17 7.83
N GLY A 207 -3.37 1.03 7.16
CA GLY A 207 -2.19 0.18 7.26
C GLY A 207 -2.29 -0.72 8.49
N ARG A 208 -1.58 -1.84 8.44
CA ARG A 208 -1.53 -2.85 9.50
C ARG A 208 -2.84 -3.51 9.88
N GLU A 209 -3.87 -3.43 9.05
CA GLU A 209 -5.09 -4.22 9.26
C GLU A 209 -5.06 -5.46 8.38
N CYS A 210 -5.33 -6.62 8.97
CA CYS A 210 -5.49 -7.87 8.24
C CYS A 210 -6.95 -8.08 7.83
N SER A 211 -7.14 -8.69 6.65
CA SER A 211 -8.46 -9.09 6.17
C SER A 211 -8.48 -10.56 5.84
N ASP A 212 -9.39 -11.31 6.46
CA ASP A 212 -9.67 -12.69 6.07
C ASP A 212 -10.62 -12.65 4.86
N PHE A 213 -10.15 -13.14 3.71
CA PHE A 213 -10.94 -13.21 2.49
C PHE A 213 -11.31 -14.65 2.16
N GLN A 214 -12.56 -14.83 1.69
CA GLN A 214 -13.00 -16.08 1.12
C GLN A 214 -13.94 -15.87 -0.06
N ALA A 215 -13.90 -16.79 -1.02
CA ALA A 215 -14.80 -16.77 -2.17
C ALA A 215 -15.35 -18.16 -2.47
N PHE A 216 -16.58 -18.20 -2.95
CA PHE A 216 -17.29 -19.38 -3.41
C PHE A 216 -17.83 -19.13 -4.81
N ALA A 217 -17.76 -20.13 -5.68
CA ALA A 217 -18.52 -20.07 -6.93
C ALA A 217 -20.02 -20.03 -6.63
N ARG A 218 -20.73 -18.99 -7.12
CA ARG A 218 -22.16 -18.75 -6.84
C ARG A 218 -23.02 -19.98 -7.13
N ARG A 219 -22.83 -20.59 -8.29
CA ARG A 219 -23.53 -21.83 -8.70
C ARG A 219 -23.32 -23.03 -7.76
N LYS A 220 -22.23 -23.06 -6.99
CA LYS A 220 -21.96 -24.12 -5.99
C LYS A 220 -22.73 -23.83 -4.71
N VAL A 221 -22.77 -22.56 -4.29
CA VAL A 221 -23.62 -22.10 -3.17
C VAL A 221 -25.09 -22.41 -3.47
N ASP A 222 -25.58 -22.05 -4.66
CA ASP A 222 -26.97 -22.32 -5.09
C ASP A 222 -27.29 -23.83 -5.11
N ALA A 223 -26.28 -24.68 -5.33
CA ALA A 223 -26.39 -26.13 -5.29
C ALA A 223 -26.16 -26.73 -3.89
N GLY A 224 -26.07 -25.90 -2.83
CA GLY A 224 -25.84 -26.33 -1.45
C GLY A 224 -24.44 -26.90 -1.18
N ARG A 225 -23.44 -26.52 -1.98
CA ARG A 225 -22.06 -27.03 -1.89
C ARG A 225 -21.10 -25.95 -1.39
N GLY A 226 -20.54 -26.15 -0.19
CA GLY A 226 -19.38 -25.41 0.30
C GLY A 226 -18.11 -25.79 -0.48
N ARG A 227 -17.79 -25.00 -1.51
CA ARG A 227 -16.58 -25.12 -2.33
C ARG A 227 -15.91 -23.76 -2.43
N GLU A 228 -15.44 -23.33 -1.27
CA GLU A 228 -14.63 -22.15 -1.07
C GLU A 228 -13.21 -22.27 -1.62
N ILE A 229 -12.44 -21.18 -1.57
CA ILE A 229 -10.99 -21.22 -1.79
C ILE A 229 -10.36 -22.21 -0.81
N ASP A 230 -9.56 -23.13 -1.35
CA ASP A 230 -8.83 -24.11 -0.58
C ASP A 230 -7.32 -23.79 -0.66
N PRO A 231 -6.70 -23.41 0.48
CA PRO A 231 -5.27 -23.12 0.50
C PRO A 231 -4.38 -24.28 0.06
N THR A 232 -4.77 -25.52 0.35
CA THR A 232 -4.00 -26.71 0.00
C THR A 232 -3.99 -26.92 -1.51
N ALA A 233 -5.17 -26.94 -2.13
CA ALA A 233 -5.33 -27.00 -3.57
C ALA A 233 -4.59 -25.85 -4.26
N THR A 234 -4.72 -24.63 -3.72
CA THR A 234 -4.03 -23.45 -4.25
C THR A 234 -2.52 -23.62 -4.25
N ARG A 235 -1.91 -23.96 -3.11
CA ARG A 235 -0.45 -24.18 -3.00
C ARG A 235 0.04 -25.31 -3.91
N SER A 236 -0.72 -26.40 -4.02
CA SER A 236 -0.39 -27.51 -4.92
C SER A 236 -0.40 -27.09 -6.39
N MET A 237 -1.34 -26.21 -6.78
CA MET A 237 -1.47 -25.75 -8.16
C MET A 237 -0.45 -24.67 -8.53
N THR A 238 -0.10 -23.79 -7.60
CA THR A 238 0.81 -22.66 -7.88
C THR A 238 2.27 -22.95 -7.55
N GLY A 239 2.55 -23.94 -6.71
CA GLY A 239 3.90 -24.19 -6.18
C GLY A 239 4.40 -23.06 -5.26
N ALA A 240 3.52 -22.16 -4.82
CA ALA A 240 3.83 -21.00 -4.00
C ALA A 240 2.95 -20.97 -2.76
N LEU A 241 3.42 -20.31 -1.70
CA LEU A 241 2.69 -20.19 -0.42
C LEU A 241 1.33 -19.50 -0.59
N TYR A 242 1.28 -18.53 -1.49
CA TYR A 242 0.05 -17.85 -1.92
C TYR A 242 0.27 -17.28 -3.33
N PRO A 243 -0.81 -17.10 -4.10
CA PRO A 243 -0.79 -16.40 -5.37
C PRO A 243 -0.26 -14.97 -5.30
N ALA A 244 0.46 -14.56 -6.34
CA ALA A 244 0.93 -13.19 -6.58
C ALA A 244 0.74 -12.85 -8.07
N PRO A 245 0.71 -11.56 -8.47
CA PRO A 245 0.61 -11.19 -9.88
C PRO A 245 1.67 -11.90 -10.75
N GLY A 246 1.24 -12.63 -11.79
CA GLY A 246 2.11 -13.40 -12.66
C GLY A 246 1.63 -14.83 -12.95
N LEU A 247 2.57 -15.76 -13.16
CA LEU A 247 2.30 -17.14 -13.60
C LEU A 247 1.53 -17.99 -12.56
N GLY A 248 1.60 -17.65 -11.27
CA GLY A 248 0.93 -18.36 -10.16
C GLY A 248 -0.19 -17.56 -9.50
N SER A 249 -0.92 -16.74 -10.25
CA SER A 249 -1.80 -15.68 -9.73
C SER A 249 -3.19 -16.11 -9.26
N LYS A 250 -3.56 -17.39 -9.28
CA LYS A 250 -4.95 -17.82 -9.03
C LYS A 250 -5.13 -18.53 -7.71
N PHE A 251 -6.23 -18.24 -7.03
CA PHE A 251 -6.75 -19.04 -5.93
C PHE A 251 -7.75 -20.07 -6.45
N PHE A 252 -7.66 -21.29 -5.91
CA PHE A 252 -8.44 -22.44 -6.37
C PHE A 252 -9.30 -23.00 -5.25
N SER A 253 -10.45 -23.58 -5.61
CA SER A 253 -11.24 -24.41 -4.69
C SER A 253 -10.72 -25.85 -4.62
N GLN A 254 -11.30 -26.67 -3.73
CA GLN A 254 -11.03 -28.12 -3.68
C GLN A 254 -11.34 -28.86 -4.98
N ASP A 255 -12.26 -28.34 -5.80
CA ASP A 255 -12.59 -28.92 -7.11
C ASP A 255 -11.55 -28.50 -8.19
N LEU A 256 -10.42 -27.88 -7.79
CA LEU A 256 -9.38 -27.28 -8.64
C LEU A 256 -9.91 -26.20 -9.61
N GLU A 257 -11.07 -25.62 -9.29
CA GLU A 257 -11.64 -24.52 -10.04
C GLU A 257 -10.97 -23.19 -9.61
N PRO A 258 -10.47 -22.37 -10.55
CA PRO A 258 -10.00 -21.03 -10.23
C PRO A 258 -11.17 -20.11 -9.89
N LEU A 259 -11.09 -19.44 -8.74
CA LEU A 259 -12.15 -18.53 -8.26
C LEU A 259 -11.79 -17.06 -8.49
N VAL A 260 -10.57 -16.67 -8.13
CA VAL A 260 -10.05 -15.31 -8.33
C VAL A 260 -8.61 -15.35 -8.86
N GLU A 261 -8.24 -14.34 -9.64
CA GLU A 261 -6.87 -14.07 -10.09
C GLU A 261 -6.35 -12.78 -9.46
N VAL A 262 -5.22 -12.83 -8.76
CA VAL A 262 -4.51 -11.66 -8.22
C VAL A 262 -3.84 -10.89 -9.38
N VAL A 263 -4.25 -9.64 -9.57
CA VAL A 263 -3.79 -8.79 -10.67
C VAL A 263 -2.89 -7.68 -10.17
N GLN A 264 -3.22 -7.08 -9.03
CA GLN A 264 -2.32 -6.15 -8.35
C GLN A 264 -2.17 -6.50 -6.87
N ASP A 265 -0.97 -6.29 -6.36
CA ASP A 265 -0.65 -6.44 -4.95
C ASP A 265 0.38 -5.37 -4.56
N THR A 266 0.00 -4.49 -3.64
CA THR A 266 0.87 -3.41 -3.16
C THR A 266 1.58 -3.69 -1.84
N CYS A 267 1.25 -4.80 -1.17
CA CYS A 267 1.85 -5.23 0.09
C CYS A 267 2.94 -6.30 -0.14
N GLY A 268 2.64 -7.33 -0.94
CA GLY A 268 3.54 -8.46 -1.22
C GLY A 268 3.67 -9.45 -0.07
N ARG A 269 2.84 -9.35 0.97
CA ARG A 269 2.89 -10.20 2.18
C ARG A 269 1.49 -10.53 2.67
N HIS A 270 1.18 -11.82 2.64
CA HIS A 270 -0.11 -12.39 3.00
C HIS A 270 0.09 -13.77 3.65
N ASP A 271 -0.99 -14.37 4.12
CA ASP A 271 -1.00 -15.71 4.71
C ASP A 271 -2.12 -16.59 4.13
N THR A 272 -1.84 -17.89 4.01
CA THR A 272 -2.84 -18.94 3.72
C THR A 272 -2.64 -20.19 4.58
N PHE A 273 -1.85 -20.09 5.66
CA PHE A 273 -1.61 -21.20 6.60
C PHE A 273 -2.59 -21.15 7.76
N GLY A 274 -2.86 -19.94 8.26
CA GLY A 274 -3.74 -19.70 9.39
C GLY A 274 -5.21 -19.81 9.02
N LEU A 275 -6.01 -20.18 10.01
CA LEU A 275 -7.45 -19.97 9.95
C LEU A 275 -7.74 -18.51 10.31
N ALA A 276 -8.88 -18.00 9.85
CA ALA A 276 -9.45 -16.79 10.43
C ALA A 276 -9.58 -16.99 11.96
N CYS A 277 -9.29 -15.95 12.75
CA CYS A 277 -9.24 -16.09 14.20
C CYS A 277 -10.53 -16.70 14.78
N THR A 278 -10.40 -17.50 15.85
CA THR A 278 -11.47 -18.31 16.43
C THR A 278 -11.69 -17.98 17.89
N ALA A 279 -12.89 -18.26 18.42
CA ALA A 279 -13.14 -18.14 19.87
C ALA A 279 -12.13 -18.95 20.69
N ARG A 280 -11.84 -20.17 20.23
CA ARG A 280 -10.89 -21.07 20.90
C ARG A 280 -9.48 -20.48 21.01
N PHE A 281 -9.00 -19.80 19.97
CA PHE A 281 -7.70 -19.13 19.99
C PHE A 281 -7.63 -18.09 21.10
N TYR A 282 -8.65 -17.23 21.22
CA TYR A 282 -8.68 -16.19 22.25
C TYR A 282 -8.85 -16.78 23.65
N GLU A 283 -9.68 -17.82 23.82
CA GLU A 283 -9.83 -18.53 25.10
C GLU A 283 -8.51 -19.11 25.60
N ASP A 284 -7.76 -19.80 24.73
CA ASP A 284 -6.47 -20.40 25.07
C ASP A 284 -5.41 -19.33 25.41
N MET A 285 -5.56 -18.12 24.86
CA MET A 285 -4.73 -16.95 25.18
C MET A 285 -5.17 -16.18 26.43
N GLY A 286 -6.29 -16.57 27.06
CA GLY A 286 -6.81 -15.95 28.28
C GLY A 286 -7.83 -14.82 28.07
N TYR A 287 -8.40 -14.72 26.87
CA TYR A 287 -9.39 -13.69 26.47
C TYR A 287 -10.73 -14.32 26.05
N PRO A 288 -11.47 -14.98 26.96
CA PRO A 288 -12.76 -15.60 26.63
C PRO A 288 -13.80 -14.55 26.22
N GLY A 289 -14.63 -14.87 25.23
CA GLY A 289 -15.68 -13.98 24.72
C GLY A 289 -15.19 -12.86 23.78
N HIS A 290 -13.92 -12.90 23.39
CA HIS A 290 -13.39 -11.97 22.39
C HIS A 290 -14.06 -12.19 21.02
N VAL A 291 -14.42 -11.09 20.34
CA VAL A 291 -14.97 -11.12 18.98
C VAL A 291 -13.97 -11.79 18.04
N ASN A 292 -14.43 -12.62 17.11
CA ASN A 292 -13.54 -13.34 16.21
C ASN A 292 -14.09 -13.46 14.79
N CYS A 293 -13.19 -13.62 13.84
CA CYS A 293 -13.51 -13.62 12.43
C CYS A 293 -14.29 -14.86 12.00
N SER A 294 -14.04 -16.02 12.59
CA SER A 294 -14.76 -17.24 12.24
C SER A 294 -16.24 -17.16 12.59
N GLU A 295 -16.60 -16.58 13.74
CA GLU A 295 -18.00 -16.30 14.09
C GLU A 295 -18.61 -15.21 13.20
N ASN A 296 -17.87 -14.14 12.91
CA ASN A 296 -18.33 -13.09 12.00
C ASN A 296 -18.62 -13.66 10.60
N LEU A 297 -17.75 -14.53 10.08
CA LEU A 297 -17.94 -15.22 8.81
C LEU A 297 -19.13 -16.18 8.87
N ASN A 298 -19.35 -16.89 9.98
CA ASN A 298 -20.54 -17.74 10.14
C ASN A 298 -21.84 -16.92 10.06
N ALA A 299 -21.88 -15.74 10.69
CA ALA A 299 -23.03 -14.86 10.65
C ALA A 299 -23.34 -14.39 9.22
N GLU A 300 -22.32 -13.98 8.48
CA GLU A 300 -22.45 -13.57 7.08
C GLU A 300 -22.77 -14.75 6.14
N ALA A 301 -22.30 -15.96 6.44
CA ALA A 301 -22.49 -17.16 5.63
C ALA A 301 -23.88 -17.81 5.81
N ALA A 302 -24.52 -17.61 6.96
CA ALA A 302 -25.82 -18.21 7.27
C ALA A 302 -26.96 -17.84 6.28
N PRO A 303 -27.11 -16.56 5.84
CA PRO A 303 -28.08 -16.20 4.80
C PRO A 303 -27.88 -16.93 3.47
N TRP A 304 -26.68 -17.42 3.20
CA TRP A 304 -26.32 -18.17 1.99
C TRP A 304 -26.53 -19.68 2.12
N GLY A 305 -27.05 -20.15 3.26
CA GLY A 305 -27.23 -21.58 3.54
C GLY A 305 -25.91 -22.35 3.67
N LEU A 306 -24.80 -21.65 3.91
CA LEU A 306 -23.49 -22.27 4.13
C LEU A 306 -23.39 -22.73 5.59
N PRO A 307 -22.86 -23.94 5.85
CA PRO A 307 -22.73 -24.46 7.20
C PRO A 307 -21.74 -23.62 8.02
N ALA A 308 -22.04 -23.45 9.31
CA ALA A 308 -21.11 -22.85 10.25
C ALA A 308 -19.85 -23.70 10.41
N ARG A 309 -18.72 -23.04 10.71
CA ARG A 309 -17.41 -23.66 10.96
C ARG A 309 -16.85 -23.12 12.26
N ASP A 310 -16.20 -23.97 13.04
CA ASP A 310 -15.48 -23.54 14.26
C ASP A 310 -14.24 -22.68 13.91
N GLY A 311 -13.68 -22.89 12.72
CA GLY A 311 -12.61 -22.10 12.16
C GLY A 311 -12.68 -22.08 10.64
N TRP A 312 -12.58 -20.89 10.06
CA TRP A 312 -12.63 -20.71 8.61
C TRP A 312 -11.24 -20.75 7.99
N PRO A 313 -11.00 -21.56 6.93
CA PRO A 313 -9.85 -21.31 6.07
C PRO A 313 -10.08 -19.99 5.34
N ALA A 314 -9.05 -19.17 5.28
CA ALA A 314 -9.13 -17.87 4.62
C ALA A 314 -7.81 -17.53 3.93
N VAL A 315 -7.92 -16.65 2.95
CA VAL A 315 -6.79 -15.88 2.45
C VAL A 315 -6.64 -14.68 3.37
N ASN A 316 -5.64 -14.72 4.24
CA ASN A 316 -5.40 -13.70 5.24
C ASN A 316 -4.54 -12.60 4.61
N PHE A 317 -5.18 -11.65 3.93
CA PHE A 317 -4.47 -10.55 3.28
C PHE A 317 -3.81 -9.66 4.32
N PHE A 318 -2.58 -9.20 4.00
CA PHE A 318 -1.71 -8.33 4.80
C PHE A 318 -1.07 -9.01 6.02
N TYR A 319 -1.57 -10.18 6.41
CA TYR A 319 -1.04 -10.90 7.56
C TYR A 319 0.40 -11.38 7.31
N ASN A 320 1.31 -10.91 8.16
CA ASN A 320 2.74 -11.18 8.05
C ASN A 320 3.12 -12.44 8.83
N THR A 321 2.81 -13.60 8.24
CA THR A 321 3.31 -14.89 8.71
C THR A 321 4.53 -15.34 7.90
N ALA A 322 5.40 -16.10 8.56
CA ALA A 322 6.56 -16.72 7.92
C ALA A 322 6.85 -18.08 8.55
N LEU A 323 7.37 -18.99 7.73
CA LEU A 323 7.98 -20.24 8.19
C LEU A 323 9.47 -19.98 8.46
N ASP A 324 9.96 -20.33 9.65
CA ASP A 324 11.39 -20.27 9.96
C ASP A 324 12.14 -21.54 9.55
N GLU A 325 13.48 -21.50 9.65
CA GLU A 325 14.37 -22.64 9.35
C GLU A 325 14.12 -23.86 10.25
N ALA A 326 13.42 -23.67 11.38
CA ALA A 326 13.03 -24.72 12.30
C ALA A 326 11.59 -25.20 12.06
N PHE A 327 11.00 -24.86 10.91
CA PHE A 327 9.66 -25.24 10.49
C PHE A 327 8.53 -24.72 11.40
N ARG A 328 8.77 -23.60 12.11
CA ARG A 328 7.74 -22.94 12.92
C ARG A 328 7.06 -21.85 12.10
N ILE A 329 5.76 -21.71 12.31
CA ILE A 329 5.00 -20.56 11.83
C ILE A 329 5.12 -19.47 12.88
N GLY A 330 5.74 -18.36 12.50
CA GLY A 330 5.76 -17.12 13.28
C GLY A 330 4.94 -16.03 12.60
N SER A 331 4.54 -15.03 13.38
CA SER A 331 3.91 -13.81 12.89
C SER A 331 4.57 -12.57 13.51
N ASP A 332 4.47 -11.45 12.80
CA ASP A 332 4.89 -10.12 13.26
C ASP A 332 3.91 -9.08 12.69
N GLU A 333 4.14 -7.80 12.99
CA GLU A 333 3.32 -6.70 12.47
C GLU A 333 3.21 -6.77 10.93
N PRO A 334 2.02 -6.52 10.35
CA PRO A 334 1.84 -6.48 8.90
C PRO A 334 2.77 -5.49 8.22
N TRP A 335 3.06 -5.76 6.95
CA TRP A 335 3.84 -4.85 6.11
C TRP A 335 2.98 -3.80 5.40
N SER A 336 1.65 -3.98 5.42
CA SER A 336 0.71 -3.06 4.79
C SER A 336 0.84 -1.66 5.38
N ARG A 337 0.80 -0.69 4.47
CA ARG A 337 0.79 0.74 4.77
C ARG A 337 -0.60 1.29 4.44
N PRO A 338 -0.97 2.47 4.99
CA PRO A 338 -2.23 3.09 4.64
C PRO A 338 -2.38 3.24 3.13
N GLY A 339 -3.46 2.68 2.59
CA GLY A 339 -3.77 2.67 1.17
C GLY A 339 -3.22 1.47 0.40
N ASP A 340 -2.52 0.53 1.04
CA ASP A 340 -2.12 -0.71 0.39
C ASP A 340 -3.34 -1.60 0.10
N TYR A 341 -3.33 -2.28 -1.03
CA TYR A 341 -4.43 -3.11 -1.48
C TYR A 341 -4.00 -4.33 -2.27
N VAL A 342 -4.92 -5.29 -2.37
CA VAL A 342 -4.89 -6.37 -3.35
C VAL A 342 -6.06 -6.19 -4.31
N LEU A 343 -5.78 -6.20 -5.61
CA LEU A 343 -6.79 -6.16 -6.67
C LEU A 343 -6.83 -7.52 -7.37
N MET A 344 -8.02 -8.12 -7.37
CA MET A 344 -8.27 -9.42 -7.96
C MET A 344 -9.31 -9.32 -9.07
N ARG A 345 -9.31 -10.30 -9.97
CA ARG A 345 -10.34 -10.49 -10.99
C ARG A 345 -11.14 -11.75 -10.72
N ALA A 346 -12.46 -11.66 -10.76
CA ALA A 346 -13.35 -12.80 -10.59
C ALA A 346 -13.32 -13.73 -11.81
N MET A 347 -13.07 -15.02 -11.60
CA MET A 347 -12.94 -16.02 -12.68
C MET A 347 -14.29 -16.68 -13.04
N THR A 348 -15.27 -16.57 -12.13
CA THR A 348 -16.66 -17.02 -12.25
C THR A 348 -17.54 -16.02 -11.47
N ASP A 349 -18.86 -16.18 -11.48
CA ASP A 349 -19.73 -15.49 -10.53
C ASP A 349 -19.46 -16.02 -9.12
N LEU A 350 -19.29 -15.12 -8.15
CA LEU A 350 -18.83 -15.42 -6.80
C LEU A 350 -19.78 -14.88 -5.73
N VAL A 351 -19.80 -15.58 -4.61
CA VAL A 351 -20.15 -15.02 -3.29
C VAL A 351 -18.84 -14.90 -2.51
N CYS A 352 -18.49 -13.68 -2.13
CA CYS A 352 -17.26 -13.33 -1.44
C CYS A 352 -17.56 -12.91 0.00
N PHE A 353 -16.59 -13.12 0.86
CA PHE A 353 -16.60 -12.74 2.26
C PHE A 353 -15.29 -12.02 2.58
N SER A 354 -15.37 -10.97 3.38
CA SER A 354 -14.19 -10.25 3.86
C SER A 354 -14.39 -9.76 5.28
N THR A 355 -13.33 -9.75 6.07
CA THR A 355 -13.35 -9.26 7.46
C THR A 355 -12.44 -8.04 7.64
N ALA A 356 -12.68 -7.27 8.70
CA ALA A 356 -11.63 -6.50 9.35
C ALA A 356 -11.35 -7.19 10.70
N CYS A 357 -10.15 -7.76 10.85
CA CYS A 357 -9.82 -8.66 11.95
C CYS A 357 -9.83 -7.92 13.31
N PRO A 358 -10.42 -8.48 14.37
CA PRO A 358 -10.46 -7.82 15.67
C PRO A 358 -9.19 -8.04 16.52
N SER A 359 -8.19 -8.79 16.05
CA SER A 359 -7.06 -9.19 16.91
C SER A 359 -6.28 -7.99 17.41
N ASP A 360 -6.31 -7.76 18.73
CA ASP A 360 -5.57 -6.72 19.44
C ASP A 360 -4.62 -7.28 20.51
N ILE A 361 -4.62 -8.60 20.71
CA ILE A 361 -3.82 -9.30 21.74
C ILE A 361 -2.43 -9.70 21.26
N ASP A 362 -2.16 -9.55 19.96
CA ASP A 362 -0.89 -9.87 19.32
C ASP A 362 -0.54 -8.89 18.19
N ALA A 363 0.56 -9.16 17.49
CA ALA A 363 1.08 -8.25 16.46
C ALA A 363 0.24 -8.25 15.17
N THR A 364 -0.78 -9.10 15.03
CA THR A 364 -1.51 -9.33 13.78
C THR A 364 -2.06 -8.05 13.17
N ASN A 365 -2.62 -7.15 13.97
CA ASN A 365 -3.11 -5.86 13.49
C ASN A 365 -2.33 -4.66 14.06
N GLY A 366 -1.05 -4.87 14.38
CA GLY A 366 -0.24 -3.84 15.04
C GLY A 366 -0.78 -3.39 16.41
N PHE A 367 -1.54 -4.27 17.09
CA PHE A 367 -2.25 -3.98 18.35
C PHE A 367 -3.34 -2.91 18.25
N ASP A 368 -3.73 -2.51 17.03
CA ASP A 368 -4.74 -1.48 16.80
C ASP A 368 -5.64 -1.83 15.60
N PRO A 369 -6.72 -2.60 15.81
CA PRO A 369 -7.66 -2.93 14.74
C PRO A 369 -8.31 -1.69 14.09
N THR A 370 -8.24 -1.63 12.76
CA THR A 370 -8.81 -0.57 11.92
C THR A 370 -9.73 -1.12 10.83
N GLU A 371 -10.31 -0.25 10.00
CA GLU A 371 -11.22 -0.68 8.94
C GLU A 371 -10.50 -1.27 7.72
N ILE A 372 -11.23 -2.14 7.02
CA ILE A 372 -10.91 -2.57 5.65
C ILE A 372 -11.93 -1.95 4.69
N GLN A 373 -11.47 -1.44 3.56
CA GLN A 373 -12.33 -0.98 2.48
C GLN A 373 -12.45 -2.07 1.41
N ILE A 374 -13.68 -2.42 1.05
CA ILE A 374 -13.99 -3.38 -0.01
C ILE A 374 -14.60 -2.63 -1.18
N ARG A 375 -14.03 -2.82 -2.37
CA ARG A 375 -14.56 -2.26 -3.61
C ARG A 375 -14.74 -3.32 -4.69
N VAL A 376 -15.82 -3.19 -5.46
CA VAL A 376 -16.05 -3.99 -6.66
C VAL A 376 -16.18 -3.08 -7.87
N TYR A 377 -15.44 -3.37 -8.94
CA TYR A 377 -15.49 -2.60 -10.19
C TYR A 377 -16.02 -3.43 -11.35
N ASP A 378 -16.62 -2.75 -12.33
CA ASP A 378 -17.11 -3.35 -13.57
C ASP A 378 -15.99 -4.05 -14.34
N GLY A 379 -16.22 -5.27 -14.83
CA GLY A 379 -15.26 -6.00 -15.67
C GLY A 379 -14.91 -5.32 -17.00
N ALA A 380 -15.63 -4.27 -17.41
CA ALA A 380 -15.26 -3.39 -18.51
C ALA A 380 -14.06 -2.48 -18.20
N GLU A 381 -13.78 -2.21 -16.92
CA GLU A 381 -12.61 -1.46 -16.49
C GLU A 381 -11.31 -2.20 -16.81
N ARG A 382 -10.25 -1.43 -17.07
CA ARG A 382 -8.94 -1.95 -17.44
C ARG A 382 -7.90 -1.61 -16.39
N PHE A 383 -7.49 -2.62 -15.62
CA PHE A 383 -6.35 -2.53 -14.71
C PHE A 383 -5.21 -3.41 -15.20
N SER A 384 -4.02 -2.83 -15.36
CA SER A 384 -2.82 -3.59 -15.73
C SER A 384 -2.33 -4.42 -14.55
N ARG A 385 -1.71 -5.57 -14.84
CA ARG A 385 -0.99 -6.35 -13.83
C ARG A 385 0.14 -5.50 -13.26
N ALA A 386 0.24 -5.44 -11.94
CA ALA A 386 1.30 -4.67 -11.30
C ALA A 386 1.59 -5.16 -9.88
N VAL A 387 2.85 -5.11 -9.47
CA VAL A 387 3.25 -5.27 -8.07
C VAL A 387 3.79 -3.92 -7.61
N ALA A 388 3.53 -3.52 -6.36
CA ALA A 388 4.19 -2.33 -5.84
C ALA A 388 5.69 -2.56 -5.70
N TRP A 389 6.46 -1.62 -6.23
CA TRP A 389 7.89 -1.52 -5.99
C TRP A 389 8.20 -0.23 -5.23
N ARG A 390 9.10 -0.32 -4.25
CA ARG A 390 9.54 0.83 -3.46
C ARG A 390 11.03 1.05 -3.69
N LYS A 391 11.40 2.24 -4.18
CA LYS A 391 12.80 2.63 -4.47
C LYS A 391 13.70 2.57 -3.24
N THR A 392 13.15 2.96 -2.09
CA THR A 392 13.76 2.86 -0.78
C THR A 392 12.72 2.30 0.20
N PRO A 393 13.15 1.78 1.36
CA PRO A 393 12.22 1.32 2.38
C PRO A 393 11.18 2.37 2.82
N ASP A 394 11.47 3.66 2.75
CA ASP A 394 10.53 4.75 3.08
C ASP A 394 9.73 5.29 1.86
N ALA A 395 9.98 4.82 0.64
CA ALA A 395 9.32 5.33 -0.56
C ALA A 395 7.85 4.90 -0.67
N GLU A 396 7.03 5.77 -1.27
CA GLU A 396 5.69 5.40 -1.73
C GLU A 396 5.75 4.26 -2.76
N PRO A 397 4.71 3.41 -2.82
CA PRO A 397 4.70 2.31 -3.77
C PRO A 397 4.53 2.88 -5.18
N VAL A 398 5.42 2.49 -6.08
CA VAL A 398 5.28 2.72 -7.51
C VAL A 398 4.85 1.40 -8.13
N MET A 399 3.69 1.39 -8.78
CA MET A 399 3.20 0.20 -9.46
C MET A 399 4.14 -0.16 -10.61
N THR A 400 4.46 -1.45 -10.75
CA THR A 400 5.27 -1.90 -11.88
C THR A 400 4.59 -1.53 -13.20
N ALA A 401 5.36 -0.90 -14.08
CA ALA A 401 4.90 -0.43 -15.37
C ALA A 401 5.50 -1.27 -16.51
N GLU A 402 4.83 -1.23 -17.66
CA GLU A 402 5.42 -1.68 -18.91
C GLU A 402 6.46 -0.66 -19.37
N THR A 403 7.58 -1.12 -19.92
CA THR A 403 8.57 -0.21 -20.54
C THR A 403 8.02 0.33 -21.87
N PRO A 404 8.57 1.44 -22.41
CA PRO A 404 8.20 1.91 -23.75
C PRO A 404 8.41 0.87 -24.87
N PHE A 405 9.23 -0.17 -24.63
CA PHE A 405 9.49 -1.26 -25.55
C PHE A 405 8.51 -2.44 -25.41
N HIS A 406 7.65 -2.44 -24.38
CA HIS A 406 6.72 -3.53 -24.10
C HIS A 406 5.81 -3.91 -25.29
N PRO A 407 5.27 -2.98 -26.11
CA PRO A 407 4.46 -3.35 -27.27
C PRO A 407 5.18 -4.28 -28.27
N ARG A 408 6.53 -4.26 -28.30
CA ARG A 408 7.34 -5.16 -29.12
C ARG A 408 7.69 -6.43 -28.37
N THR A 409 8.12 -6.34 -27.13
CA THR A 409 8.58 -7.52 -26.36
C THR A 409 7.42 -8.41 -25.91
N GLY A 410 6.25 -7.84 -25.59
CA GLY A 410 5.03 -8.57 -25.26
C GLY A 410 4.42 -9.36 -26.42
N ALA A 411 4.82 -9.04 -27.66
CA ALA A 411 4.50 -9.87 -28.83
C ALA A 411 5.39 -11.12 -28.94
N LEU A 412 6.56 -11.12 -28.29
CA LEU A 412 7.57 -12.17 -28.39
C LEU A 412 7.57 -13.13 -27.19
N THR A 413 7.00 -12.71 -26.06
CA THR A 413 6.91 -13.56 -24.87
C THR A 413 5.72 -13.18 -23.99
N ARG A 414 5.31 -14.13 -23.16
CA ARG A 414 4.38 -13.92 -22.04
C ARG A 414 5.06 -14.08 -20.68
N ASP A 415 6.33 -14.47 -20.66
CA ASP A 415 7.13 -14.63 -19.45
C ASP A 415 7.84 -13.32 -19.11
N PHE A 416 7.26 -12.60 -18.14
CA PHE A 416 7.78 -11.34 -17.64
C PHE A 416 8.10 -11.45 -16.15
N ALA A 417 9.24 -10.91 -15.77
CA ALA A 417 9.64 -10.73 -14.39
C ALA A 417 9.56 -9.25 -14.00
N SER A 418 9.23 -8.98 -12.73
CA SER A 418 9.29 -7.63 -12.18
C SER A 418 10.73 -7.29 -11.81
N TYR A 419 11.23 -6.14 -12.29
CA TYR A 419 12.54 -5.60 -11.94
C TYR A 419 12.50 -4.07 -11.87
N ASN A 420 12.91 -3.50 -10.73
CA ASN A 420 12.98 -2.05 -10.48
C ASN A 420 11.71 -1.25 -10.88
N GLY A 421 10.52 -1.82 -10.67
CA GLY A 421 9.27 -1.15 -11.04
C GLY A 421 8.91 -1.30 -12.52
N PHE A 422 9.53 -2.20 -13.27
CA PHE A 422 9.18 -2.51 -14.65
C PHE A 422 8.94 -4.01 -14.88
N TRP A 423 8.03 -4.32 -15.82
CA TRP A 423 7.87 -5.66 -16.36
C TRP A 423 8.89 -5.89 -17.48
N LEU A 424 9.87 -6.76 -17.24
CA LEU A 424 10.91 -7.11 -18.20
C LEU A 424 10.76 -8.55 -18.71
N PRO A 425 10.98 -8.81 -20.00
CA PRO A 425 11.03 -10.15 -20.56
C PRO A 425 12.04 -11.02 -19.81
N ASN A 426 11.61 -12.17 -19.31
CA ASN A 426 12.48 -13.12 -18.62
C ASN A 426 13.07 -14.14 -19.61
N VAL A 427 12.23 -14.65 -20.52
CA VAL A 427 12.63 -15.63 -21.54
C VAL A 427 11.88 -15.36 -22.85
N TYR A 428 12.55 -15.54 -23.99
CA TYR A 428 11.90 -15.61 -25.31
C TYR A 428 11.80 -17.09 -25.75
N PRO A 429 10.64 -17.73 -25.57
CA PRO A 429 10.51 -19.19 -25.72
C PRO A 429 10.82 -19.69 -27.13
N ASP A 430 10.61 -18.87 -28.16
CA ASP A 430 10.82 -19.25 -29.56
C ASP A 430 12.29 -19.21 -30.00
N HIS A 431 13.19 -18.66 -29.17
CA HIS A 431 14.59 -18.43 -29.55
C HIS A 431 15.58 -19.14 -28.62
N GLY A 432 15.32 -19.20 -27.30
CA GLY A 432 16.17 -19.94 -26.35
C GLY A 432 17.62 -19.41 -26.25
N ALA A 433 18.30 -19.75 -25.15
CA ALA A 433 19.60 -19.14 -24.82
C ALA A 433 20.69 -19.34 -25.88
N VAL A 434 20.70 -20.47 -26.59
CA VAL A 434 21.72 -20.76 -27.62
C VAL A 434 21.51 -19.92 -28.88
N ALA A 435 20.27 -19.77 -29.36
CA ALA A 435 20.04 -18.96 -30.56
C ALA A 435 20.21 -17.47 -30.24
N GLU A 436 19.83 -17.03 -29.03
CA GLU A 436 20.11 -15.68 -28.54
C GLU A 436 21.62 -15.40 -28.50
N TYR A 437 22.44 -16.34 -28.00
CA TYR A 437 23.89 -16.20 -27.99
C TYR A 437 24.46 -15.99 -29.40
N TRP A 438 24.08 -16.84 -30.37
CA TRP A 438 24.56 -16.72 -31.74
C TRP A 438 24.03 -15.46 -32.43
N ALA A 439 22.78 -15.07 -32.18
CA ALA A 439 22.21 -13.82 -32.69
C ALA A 439 22.96 -12.59 -32.16
N CYS A 440 23.29 -12.56 -30.86
CA CYS A 440 24.10 -11.49 -30.28
C CYS A 440 25.52 -11.46 -30.85
N ARG A 441 26.09 -12.62 -31.20
CA ARG A 441 27.46 -12.73 -31.74
C ARG A 441 27.56 -12.36 -33.23
N GLU A 442 26.56 -12.75 -34.01
CA GLU A 442 26.61 -12.67 -35.48
C GLU A 442 25.75 -11.52 -36.05
N ARG A 443 24.91 -10.90 -35.23
CA ARG A 443 23.99 -9.82 -35.63
C ARG A 443 24.08 -8.63 -34.68
N ALA A 444 22.97 -7.94 -34.44
CA ALA A 444 22.88 -6.80 -33.53
C ALA A 444 21.96 -7.15 -32.35
N ALA A 445 22.33 -6.71 -31.16
CA ALA A 445 21.52 -6.79 -29.95
C ALA A 445 20.96 -5.40 -29.60
N VAL A 446 19.68 -5.36 -29.21
CA VAL A 446 19.04 -4.17 -28.65
C VAL A 446 18.72 -4.49 -27.20
N MET A 447 19.13 -3.61 -26.28
CA MET A 447 18.92 -3.78 -24.86
C MET A 447 17.96 -2.71 -24.36
N ASP A 448 16.88 -3.12 -23.69
CA ASP A 448 16.00 -2.20 -22.99
C ASP A 448 16.65 -1.78 -21.66
N LEU A 449 17.18 -0.56 -21.63
CA LEU A 449 17.83 0.00 -20.46
C LEU A 449 16.87 0.83 -19.59
N SER A 450 15.55 0.79 -19.85
CA SER A 450 14.57 1.63 -19.13
C SER A 450 14.54 1.37 -17.62
N ALA A 451 14.86 0.15 -17.19
CA ALA A 451 14.88 -0.24 -15.79
C ALA A 451 16.26 -0.08 -15.11
N LEU A 452 17.29 0.34 -15.86
CA LEU A 452 18.62 0.60 -15.30
C LEU A 452 18.66 1.99 -14.70
N ARG A 453 19.31 2.10 -13.54
CA ARG A 453 19.62 3.40 -12.94
C ARG A 453 20.90 3.94 -13.54
N LYS A 454 20.81 5.12 -14.15
CA LYS A 454 21.97 5.96 -14.43
C LYS A 454 22.23 6.79 -13.17
N PHE A 455 23.41 6.61 -12.57
CA PHE A 455 23.91 7.52 -11.55
C PHE A 455 24.86 8.49 -12.24
N GLU A 456 24.61 9.78 -12.12
CA GLU A 456 25.62 10.80 -12.39
C GLU A 456 26.25 11.19 -11.06
N VAL A 457 27.54 10.91 -10.93
CA VAL A 457 28.34 11.36 -9.79
C VAL A 457 28.87 12.74 -10.17
N ILE A 458 28.49 13.75 -9.40
CA ILE A 458 28.86 15.15 -9.65
C ILE A 458 29.46 15.77 -8.38
N GLY A 459 30.47 16.60 -8.56
CA GLY A 459 31.22 17.25 -7.47
C GLY A 459 32.70 17.43 -7.82
N PRO A 460 33.44 18.25 -7.05
CA PRO A 460 34.89 18.41 -7.23
C PRO A 460 35.68 17.14 -6.93
N ASP A 461 35.11 16.24 -6.11
CA ASP A 461 35.70 14.94 -5.72
C ASP A 461 34.93 13.73 -6.30
N ALA A 462 34.14 13.93 -7.36
CA ALA A 462 33.36 12.88 -8.04
C ALA A 462 34.22 11.83 -8.76
#